data_AF-A0A0S1XYX2-F1
#
_entry.id   AF-A0A0S1XYX2-F1
#
_cell.length_a   1.000
_cell.length_b   1.000
_cell.length_c   1.000
_cell.angle_alpha   90.00
_cell.angle_beta   90.00
_cell.angle_gamma   90.00
#
_symmetry.space_group_name_H-M   'P 1'
#
loop_
_entity.id
_entity.type
_entity.pdbx_description
1 polymer ?
#
loop_
_entity_poly.entity_id
_entity_poly.type
_entity_poly.pdbx_seq_one_letter_code
_entity_poly.pdbx_strand_id
1 'polypeptide(L)'
;MPKKVDPEIAAFEASVLRGLDQALNGQYARVSKPADIVARRAGRPVGSKAEVHKVATTIRFDPEVLEGFKATGRGWQTRINDILKDWLRQHQPG
;
A
#
# COMPACT_ATOMS: atom_id res chain seq x y z
N MET A 1 43.66 19.30 -29.76
CA MET A 1 43.70 18.35 -28.63
C MET A 1 42.38 17.59 -28.63
N PRO A 2 42.36 16.25 -28.71
CA PRO A 2 41.09 15.52 -28.72
C PRO A 2 40.36 15.75 -27.39
N LYS A 3 39.08 16.16 -27.46
CA LYS A 3 38.21 16.29 -26.28
C LYS A 3 38.13 14.90 -25.65
N LYS A 4 38.75 14.72 -24.48
CA LYS A 4 38.54 13.51 -23.67
C LYS A 4 37.05 13.44 -23.40
N VAL A 5 36.39 12.40 -23.92
CA VAL A 5 34.97 12.19 -23.66
C VAL A 5 34.83 11.98 -22.16
N ASP A 6 33.97 12.78 -21.54
CA ASP A 6 33.68 12.70 -20.11
C ASP A 6 33.16 11.29 -19.78
N PRO A 7 33.70 10.61 -18.75
CA PRO A 7 33.26 9.27 -18.37
C PRO A 7 31.75 9.15 -18.14
N GLU A 8 31.07 10.23 -17.69
CA GLU A 8 29.62 10.23 -17.51
C GLU A 8 28.87 10.20 -18.84
N ILE A 9 29.36 10.96 -19.83
CA ILE A 9 28.77 10.99 -21.18
C ILE A 9 28.97 9.64 -21.88
N ALA A 10 30.13 9.02 -21.71
CA ALA A 10 30.39 7.69 -22.26
C ALA A 10 29.49 6.60 -21.63
N ALA A 11 29.27 6.66 -20.31
CA ALA A 11 28.38 5.74 -19.61
C ALA A 11 26.91 5.91 -20.04
N PHE A 12 26.49 7.16 -20.27
CA PHE A 12 25.16 7.48 -20.78
C PHE A 12 24.96 6.95 -22.21
N GLU A 13 25.91 7.19 -23.12
CA GLU A 13 25.85 6.69 -24.49
C GLU A 13 25.76 5.15 -24.54
N ALA A 14 26.56 4.47 -23.72
CA ALA A 14 26.49 3.02 -23.59
C ALA A 14 25.13 2.52 -23.05
N SER A 15 24.50 3.28 -22.15
CA SER A 15 23.15 2.99 -21.65
C SER A 15 22.09 3.12 -22.75
N VAL A 16 22.15 4.21 -23.53
CA VAL A 16 21.20 4.48 -24.62
C VAL A 16 21.31 3.45 -25.73
N LEU A 17 22.54 3.10 -26.15
CA LEU A 17 22.77 2.11 -27.19
C LEU A 17 22.26 0.72 -26.79
N ARG A 18 22.43 0.31 -25.53
CA ARG A 18 21.87 -0.95 -25.01
C ARG A 18 20.34 -0.96 -25.06
N GLY A 19 19.69 0.16 -24.72
CA GLY A 19 18.23 0.27 -24.80
C GLY A 19 17.70 0.16 -26.23
N LEU A 20 18.40 0.76 -27.21
CA LEU A 20 18.04 0.67 -28.63
C LEU A 20 18.24 -0.75 -29.18
N ASP A 21 19.34 -1.41 -28.84
CA ASP A 21 19.61 -2.80 -29.24
C ASP A 21 18.56 -3.76 -28.67
N GLN A 22 18.20 -3.60 -27.39
CA GLN A 22 17.12 -4.36 -26.75
C GLN A 22 15.77 -4.14 -27.47
N ALA A 23 15.46 -2.90 -27.86
CA ALA A 23 14.22 -2.59 -28.59
C ALA A 23 14.21 -3.22 -30.00
N LEU A 24 15.31 -3.14 -30.74
CA LEU A 24 15.45 -3.74 -32.08
C LEU A 24 15.37 -5.27 -32.03
N ASN A 25 15.93 -5.89 -30.99
CA ASN A 25 15.89 -7.34 -30.79
C ASN A 25 14.59 -7.83 -30.11
N GLY A 26 13.60 -6.95 -29.93
CA GLY A 26 12.30 -7.31 -29.34
C GLY A 26 12.37 -7.68 -27.85
N GLN A 27 13.46 -7.33 -27.16
CA GLN A 27 13.66 -7.54 -25.74
C GLN A 27 13.10 -6.37 -24.96
N TYR A 28 11.78 -6.36 -24.75
CA TYR A 28 11.12 -5.39 -23.88
C TYR A 28 11.05 -5.91 -22.45
N ALA A 29 11.05 -4.99 -21.47
CA ALA A 29 10.66 -5.30 -20.10
C ALA A 29 9.28 -5.98 -20.13
N ARG A 30 9.05 -6.97 -19.26
CA ARG A 30 7.84 -7.81 -19.26
C ARG A 30 6.55 -6.97 -19.26
N VAL A 31 5.96 -6.75 -20.44
CA VAL A 31 4.66 -6.10 -20.57
C VAL A 31 3.59 -7.14 -20.32
N SER A 32 2.72 -6.89 -19.34
CA SER A 32 1.54 -7.75 -19.14
C SER A 32 0.52 -7.44 -20.23
N LYS A 33 0.14 -8.42 -21.04
CA LYS A 33 -0.88 -8.23 -22.09
C LYS A 33 -2.24 -8.00 -21.44
N PRO A 34 -3.20 -7.33 -22.11
CA PRO A 34 -4.56 -7.18 -21.60
C PRO A 34 -5.21 -8.52 -21.17
N ALA A 35 -4.94 -9.60 -21.91
CA ALA A 35 -5.38 -10.95 -21.55
C ALA A 35 -4.76 -11.47 -20.23
N ASP A 36 -3.48 -11.17 -19.98
CA ASP A 36 -2.78 -11.55 -18.75
C ASP A 36 -3.33 -10.79 -17.53
N ILE A 37 -3.75 -9.53 -17.73
CA ILE A 37 -4.39 -8.71 -16.69
C ILE A 37 -5.78 -9.26 -16.36
N VAL A 38 -6.54 -9.68 -17.37
CA VAL A 38 -7.85 -10.31 -17.18
C VAL A 38 -7.71 -11.68 -16.51
N ALA A 39 -6.71 -12.50 -16.87
CA ALA A 39 -6.41 -13.75 -16.18
C ALA A 39 -6.03 -13.54 -14.70
N ARG A 40 -5.44 -12.37 -14.38
CA ARG A 40 -5.13 -11.93 -13.01
C ARG A 40 -6.31 -11.26 -12.29
N ARG A 41 -7.54 -11.24 -12.83
CA ARG A 41 -8.75 -10.70 -12.16
C ARG A 41 -9.19 -11.44 -10.89
N ALA A 42 -8.28 -12.07 -10.17
CA ALA A 42 -8.45 -12.15 -8.73
C ALA A 42 -8.10 -10.77 -8.17
N GLY A 43 -9.12 -9.95 -7.90
CA GLY A 43 -8.99 -8.96 -6.83
C GLY A 43 -8.68 -9.67 -5.49
N ARG A 44 -8.81 -8.94 -4.37
CA ARG A 44 -8.79 -9.55 -3.03
C ARG A 44 -9.60 -10.87 -3.05
N PRO A 45 -9.05 -12.01 -2.59
CA PRO A 45 -9.68 -13.31 -2.75
C PRO A 45 -11.16 -13.28 -2.34
N VAL A 46 -12.01 -13.86 -3.17
CA VAL A 46 -13.44 -14.05 -2.88
C VAL A 46 -13.52 -14.86 -1.59
N GLY A 47 -13.96 -14.23 -0.50
CA GLY A 47 -13.91 -14.82 0.86
C GLY A 47 -13.14 -13.98 1.89
N SER A 48 -12.37 -12.97 1.48
CA SER A 48 -11.76 -12.01 2.43
C SER A 48 -12.74 -10.91 2.89
N LYS A 49 -14.01 -11.28 3.07
CA LYS A 49 -15.01 -10.49 3.78
C LYS A 49 -15.21 -11.20 5.12
N ALA A 50 -14.66 -10.63 6.19
CA ALA A 50 -14.93 -11.13 7.53
C ALA A 50 -16.45 -11.16 7.76
N GLU A 51 -16.99 -12.25 8.32
CA GLU A 51 -18.43 -12.39 8.60
C GLU A 51 -18.99 -11.24 9.45
N VAL A 52 -18.14 -10.64 10.29
CA VAL A 52 -18.46 -9.46 11.10
C VAL A 52 -17.60 -8.28 10.65
N HIS A 53 -18.24 -7.29 10.04
CA HIS A 53 -17.60 -6.05 9.63
C HIS A 53 -17.68 -4.98 10.72
N LYS A 54 -16.56 -4.31 10.98
CA LYS A 54 -16.58 -3.06 11.75
C LYS A 54 -17.29 -2.01 10.89
N VAL A 55 -18.33 -1.38 11.43
CA VAL A 55 -19.00 -0.26 10.76
C VAL A 55 -18.14 0.99 10.96
N ALA A 56 -17.78 1.66 9.87
CA ALA A 56 -17.10 2.95 9.95
C ALA A 56 -18.14 4.02 10.36
N THR A 57 -17.95 4.61 11.53
CA THR A 57 -18.81 5.67 12.05
C THR A 57 -17.95 6.83 12.55
N THR A 58 -18.37 8.05 12.28
CA THR A 58 -17.70 9.26 12.76
C THR A 58 -18.23 9.61 14.15
N ILE A 59 -17.40 9.42 15.17
CA ILE A 59 -17.69 9.78 16.57
C ILE A 59 -16.72 10.86 17.00
N ARG A 60 -17.20 11.85 17.76
CA ARG A 60 -16.35 12.88 18.36
C ARG A 60 -15.91 12.42 19.76
N PHE A 61 -14.62 12.54 20.03
CA PHE A 61 -14.03 12.30 21.35
C PHE A 61 -13.40 13.60 21.85
N ASP A 62 -13.34 13.75 23.17
CA ASP A 62 -12.59 14.84 23.78
C ASP A 62 -11.09 14.72 23.43
N PRO A 63 -10.38 15.86 23.30
CA PRO A 63 -8.98 15.88 22.87
C PRO A 63 -8.08 15.05 23.79
N GLU A 64 -8.25 15.18 25.10
CA GLU A 64 -7.46 14.50 26.13
C GLU A 64 -7.58 12.97 26.04
N VAL A 65 -8.79 12.48 25.76
CA VAL A 65 -9.06 11.04 25.60
C VAL A 65 -8.36 10.53 24.35
N LEU A 66 -8.50 11.26 23.24
CA LEU A 66 -7.88 10.88 21.97
C LEU A 66 -6.35 10.87 22.07
N GLU A 67 -5.76 11.88 22.69
CA GLU A 67 -4.30 11.98 22.88
C GLU A 67 -3.78 10.88 23.80
N GLY A 68 -4.47 10.62 24.92
CA GLY A 68 -4.11 9.53 25.83
C GLY A 68 -4.10 8.16 25.12
N PHE A 69 -5.13 7.87 24.31
CA PHE A 69 -5.16 6.62 23.55
C PHE A 69 -4.11 6.58 22.45
N LYS A 70 -3.89 7.67 21.70
CA LYS A 70 -2.84 7.74 20.67
C LYS A 70 -1.44 7.52 21.25
N ALA A 71 -1.18 8.04 22.46
CA ALA A 71 0.08 7.83 23.16
C ALA A 71 0.36 6.34 23.48
N THR A 72 -0.68 5.50 23.56
CA THR A 72 -0.52 4.04 23.73
C THR A 72 0.03 3.31 22.50
N GLY A 73 0.24 4.03 21.38
CA GLY A 73 0.92 3.55 20.20
C GLY A 73 0.02 2.80 19.21
N ARG A 74 0.64 1.88 18.44
CA ARG A 74 -0.06 1.13 17.40
C ARG A 74 -1.22 0.32 17.99
N GLY A 75 -2.37 0.36 17.32
CA GLY A 75 -3.56 -0.38 17.75
C GLY A 75 -4.45 0.35 18.76
N TRP A 76 -4.20 1.63 19.06
CA TRP A 76 -5.03 2.42 19.97
C TRP A 76 -6.53 2.42 19.62
N GLN A 77 -6.88 2.38 18.33
CA GLN A 77 -8.28 2.25 17.87
C GLN A 77 -8.90 0.89 18.19
N THR A 78 -8.10 -0.18 18.23
CA THR A 78 -8.59 -1.50 18.64
C THR A 78 -8.78 -1.53 20.15
N ARG A 79 -7.85 -0.92 20.90
CA ARG A 79 -7.92 -0.81 22.35
C ARG A 79 -9.16 -0.03 22.82
N ILE A 80 -9.47 1.12 22.22
CA ILE A 80 -10.70 1.87 22.55
C ILE A 80 -11.96 1.06 22.23
N ASN A 81 -11.98 0.34 21.11
CA ASN A 81 -13.10 -0.53 20.75
C ASN A 81 -13.30 -1.66 21.78
N ASP A 82 -12.22 -2.26 22.27
CA ASP A 82 -12.31 -3.34 23.25
C ASP A 82 -12.77 -2.85 24.62
N ILE A 83 -12.36 -1.65 25.03
CA ILE A 83 -12.88 -0.98 26.24
C ILE A 83 -14.38 -0.70 26.11
N LEU A 84 -14.85 -0.20 24.96
CA LEU A 84 -16.28 0.05 24.75
C LEU A 84 -17.10 -1.25 24.80
N LYS A 85 -16.57 -2.34 24.24
CA LYS A 85 -17.19 -3.67 24.36
C LYS A 85 -17.25 -4.13 25.81
N ASP A 86 -16.17 -3.95 26.55
CA ASP A 86 -16.11 -4.35 27.96
C ASP A 86 -17.09 -3.54 28.81
N TRP A 87 -17.15 -2.24 28.59
CA TRP A 87 -18.11 -1.35 29.24
C TRP A 87 -19.56 -1.78 28.98
N LEU A 88 -19.92 -2.12 27.72
CA LEU A 88 -21.26 -2.61 27.37
C LEU A 88 -21.61 -3.96 28.01
N ARG A 89 -20.62 -4.85 28.24
CA ARG A 89 -20.86 -6.11 28.95
C ARG A 89 -21.16 -5.88 30.43
N GLN A 90 -20.51 -4.89 31.03
CA GLN A 90 -20.68 -4.55 32.45
C GLN A 90 -21.92 -3.69 32.70
N HIS A 91 -22.28 -2.84 31.74
CA HIS A 91 -23.37 -1.87 31.84
C HIS A 91 -24.36 -2.15 30.73
N GLN A 92 -25.01 -3.31 30.79
CA GLN A 92 -26.05 -3.68 29.84
C GLN A 92 -27.16 -2.62 29.92
N PRO A 93 -27.34 -1.77 28.88
CA PRO A 93 -28.49 -0.88 28.85
C PRO A 93 -29.70 -1.78 28.60
N GLY A 94 -30.60 -1.83 29.58
CA GLY A 94 -31.87 -2.58 29.49
C GLY A 94 -32.76 -2.07 28.38
#